data_AF-R9JE14-F1
#
_entry.id   AF-R9JE14-F1
#
_cell.length_a   1.000
_cell.length_b   1.000
_cell.length_c   1.000
_cell.angle_alpha   90.00
_cell.angle_beta   90.00
_cell.angle_gamma   90.00
#
_symmetry.space_group_name_H-M   'P 1'
#
loop_
_entity.id
_entity.type
_entity.pdbx_description
1 polymer ?
#
loop_
_entity_poly.entity_id
_entity_poly.type
_entity_poly.pdbx_seq_one_letter_code
_entity_poly.pdbx_strand_id
1 'polypeptide(L)'
;MYEKWNQKYYEAVRYCCEGEDRIPFYNPVEQRLLVYEVLGYLISYAYYLSFRREYDRVAGGRCYEVHASIINLINNHAQFAYAPYDRHIGIISMLYRLLDRLERTEDICGLMRYQCTRLAYYYLMYHKYPTTADSIEDAIDIDMGALAEDYQTSAFWGTMLEWIVLMDQCELYQFLQSFLKDDLKNVTKCVWFLRSEEESKFYDVYAMNQAGEGMALRLEKTFDKFKEKVMFIMKQYEKEQFSFDEYSFAALEFIVCRYYGYLVRVKREE
;
A
#
# COMPACT_ATOMS: atom_id res chain seq x y z
N MET A 1 -1.38 6.80 25.49
CA MET A 1 -0.66 5.50 25.46
C MET A 1 -0.07 5.24 24.08
N TYR A 2 -0.84 5.36 23.00
CA TYR A 2 -0.39 5.19 21.61
C TYR A 2 0.84 6.02 21.23
N GLU A 3 0.80 7.35 21.39
CA GLU A 3 1.90 8.24 21.01
C GLU A 3 3.23 7.89 21.69
N LYS A 4 3.19 7.62 23.00
CA LYS A 4 4.39 7.28 23.80
C LYS A 4 5.11 6.04 23.24
N TRP A 5 4.35 4.99 22.90
CA TRP A 5 4.96 3.74 22.44
C TRP A 5 5.41 3.82 20.98
N ASN A 6 4.66 4.51 20.12
CA ASN A 6 5.09 4.73 18.75
C ASN A 6 6.31 5.65 18.66
N GLN A 7 6.41 6.67 19.52
CA GLN A 7 7.61 7.51 19.61
C GLN A 7 8.83 6.67 20.01
N LYS A 8 8.70 5.80 21.03
CA LYS A 8 9.77 4.89 21.43
C LYS A 8 10.17 3.91 20.32
N TYR A 9 9.19 3.37 19.59
CA TYR A 9 9.46 2.50 18.46
C TYR A 9 10.19 3.26 17.35
N TYR A 10 9.71 4.46 16.99
CA TYR A 10 10.36 5.35 16.03
C TYR A 10 11.83 5.60 16.42
N GLU A 11 12.09 5.99 17.67
CA GLU A 11 13.46 6.21 18.17
C GLU A 11 14.34 4.96 18.03
N ALA A 12 13.78 3.77 18.25
CA ALA A 12 14.53 2.52 18.11
C ALA A 12 14.87 2.17 16.65
N VAL A 13 13.95 2.43 15.70
CA VAL A 13 14.13 2.06 14.28
C VAL A 13 14.70 3.19 13.43
N ARG A 14 14.75 4.42 13.95
CA ARG A 14 15.26 5.62 13.25
C ARG A 14 16.66 5.39 12.70
N TYR A 15 17.53 4.73 13.48
CA TYR A 15 18.88 4.38 13.05
C TYR A 15 18.88 3.63 11.71
N CYS A 16 17.97 2.68 11.52
CA CYS A 16 17.86 1.87 10.31
C CYS A 16 17.33 2.66 9.10
N CYS A 17 16.58 3.74 9.34
CA CYS A 17 15.97 4.55 8.29
C CYS A 17 16.95 5.59 7.70
N GLU A 18 17.85 6.12 8.53
CA GLU A 18 18.67 7.30 8.20
C GLU A 18 20.04 6.99 7.60
N GLY A 19 20.44 5.72 7.47
CA GLY A 19 21.72 5.37 6.87
C GLY A 19 21.61 4.23 5.87
N GLU A 20 22.53 4.25 4.90
CA GLU A 20 22.70 3.16 3.93
C GLU A 20 23.08 1.87 4.65
N ASP A 21 22.58 0.74 4.14
CA ASP A 21 22.97 -0.60 4.54
C ASP A 21 22.73 -0.99 6.01
N ARG A 22 21.75 -0.36 6.67
CA ARG A 22 21.46 -0.60 8.10
C ARG A 22 20.41 -1.66 8.38
N ILE A 23 19.81 -2.25 7.35
CA ILE A 23 18.99 -3.45 7.45
C ILE A 23 19.82 -4.62 6.91
N PRO A 24 20.01 -5.72 7.67
CA PRO A 24 20.86 -6.82 7.25
C PRO A 24 20.51 -7.40 5.87
N PHE A 25 21.53 -7.76 5.09
CA PHE A 25 21.42 -8.22 3.70
C PHE A 25 21.47 -9.75 3.54
N TYR A 26 21.17 -10.52 4.60
CA TYR A 26 21.33 -11.97 4.55
C TYR A 26 20.45 -12.63 3.48
N ASN A 27 19.22 -12.14 3.32
CA ASN A 27 18.28 -12.58 2.30
C ASN A 27 17.52 -11.36 1.73
N PRO A 28 17.50 -11.14 0.40
CA PRO A 28 16.77 -10.05 -0.24
C PRO A 28 15.25 -10.03 0.05
N VAL A 29 14.63 -11.20 0.24
CA VAL A 29 13.21 -11.31 0.62
C VAL A 29 13.01 -10.84 2.05
N GLU A 30 13.82 -11.34 2.99
CA GLU A 30 13.75 -10.96 4.41
C GLU A 30 14.01 -9.45 4.59
N GLN A 31 15.00 -8.90 3.88
CA GLN A 31 15.26 -7.47 3.91
C GLN A 31 14.04 -6.67 3.45
N ARG A 32 13.39 -7.07 2.35
CA ARG A 32 12.16 -6.43 1.88
C ARG A 32 11.04 -6.53 2.93
N LEU A 33 10.87 -7.69 3.56
CA LEU A 33 9.87 -7.87 4.61
C LEU A 33 10.08 -6.87 5.77
N LEU A 34 11.33 -6.75 6.25
CA LEU A 34 11.68 -5.80 7.30
C LEU A 34 11.42 -4.34 6.90
N VAL A 35 11.76 -3.96 5.65
CA VAL A 35 11.47 -2.62 5.13
C VAL A 35 9.97 -2.34 5.17
N TYR A 36 9.14 -3.26 4.66
CA TYR A 36 7.69 -3.08 4.66
C TYR A 36 7.09 -3.06 6.07
N GLU A 37 7.60 -3.89 7.00
CA GLU A 37 7.17 -3.89 8.39
C GLU A 37 7.43 -2.54 9.06
N VAL A 38 8.68 -2.04 8.98
CA VAL A 38 9.06 -0.74 9.55
C VAL A 38 8.25 0.38 8.91
N LEU A 39 8.10 0.38 7.57
CA LEU A 39 7.27 1.35 6.87
C LEU A 39 5.84 1.36 7.39
N GLY A 40 5.20 0.21 7.52
CA GLY A 40 3.83 0.11 8.00
C GLY A 40 3.64 0.77 9.37
N TYR A 41 4.56 0.54 10.31
CA TYR A 41 4.52 1.18 11.63
C TYR A 41 4.74 2.69 11.57
N LEU A 42 5.78 3.13 10.84
CA LEU A 42 6.11 4.55 10.76
C LEU A 42 5.03 5.35 10.04
N ILE A 43 4.44 4.80 8.98
CA ILE A 43 3.34 5.43 8.23
C ILE A 43 2.11 5.58 9.13
N SER A 44 1.68 4.55 9.86
CA SER A 44 0.57 4.65 10.81
C SER A 44 0.80 5.71 11.88
N TYR A 45 2.04 5.85 12.34
CA TYR A 45 2.39 6.86 13.34
C TYR A 45 2.43 8.28 12.75
N ALA A 46 3.09 8.47 11.61
CA ALA A 46 3.13 9.74 10.91
C ALA A 46 1.72 10.21 10.51
N TYR A 47 0.87 9.29 10.05
CA TYR A 47 -0.51 9.59 9.70
C TYR A 47 -1.29 10.06 10.93
N TYR A 48 -1.17 9.38 12.08
CA TYR A 48 -1.73 9.90 13.35
C TYR A 48 -1.22 11.31 13.72
N LEU A 49 0.09 11.53 13.64
CA LEU A 49 0.69 12.83 13.96
C LEU A 49 0.22 13.94 13.01
N SER A 50 -0.07 13.60 11.76
CA SER A 50 -0.55 14.54 10.74
C SER A 50 -1.96 15.10 11.00
N PHE A 51 -2.79 14.42 11.82
CA PHE A 51 -4.03 15.00 12.36
C PHE A 51 -3.75 15.79 13.63
N ARG A 52 -2.89 15.26 14.51
CA ARG A 52 -2.54 15.93 15.77
C ARG A 52 -1.85 17.28 15.57
N ARG A 53 -1.06 17.43 14.50
CA ARG A 53 -0.32 18.67 14.18
C ARG A 53 -1.22 19.90 14.02
N GLU A 54 -2.49 19.70 13.68
CA GLU A 54 -3.48 20.77 13.56
C GLU A 54 -3.73 21.47 14.91
N TYR A 55 -3.47 20.76 16.02
CA TYR A 55 -3.73 21.21 17.39
C TYR A 55 -2.45 21.28 18.25
N ASP A 56 -1.35 20.68 17.81
CA ASP A 56 -0.11 20.56 18.59
C ASP A 56 1.14 20.71 17.70
N ARG A 57 1.89 21.80 17.94
CA ARG A 57 3.15 22.08 17.22
C ARG A 57 4.23 21.03 17.46
N VAL A 58 4.27 20.41 18.64
CA VAL A 58 5.25 19.35 18.94
C VAL A 58 4.92 18.11 18.10
N ALA A 59 3.64 17.75 18.00
CA ALA A 59 3.20 16.69 17.09
C ALA A 59 3.52 17.01 15.63
N GLY A 60 3.41 18.29 15.22
CA GLY A 60 3.84 18.74 13.90
C GLY A 60 5.32 18.52 13.63
N GLY A 61 6.21 18.92 14.56
CA GLY A 61 7.65 18.67 14.44
C GLY A 61 7.96 17.17 14.29
N ARG A 62 7.37 16.33 15.15
CA ARG A 62 7.53 14.87 15.07
C ARG A 62 6.99 14.28 13.78
N CYS A 63 5.87 14.79 13.27
CA CYS A 63 5.31 14.34 11.99
C CYS A 63 6.33 14.51 10.87
N TYR A 64 7.00 15.66 10.80
CA TYR A 64 8.03 15.92 9.80
C TYR A 64 9.25 15.02 9.97
N GLU A 65 9.70 14.78 11.21
CA GLU A 65 10.84 13.89 11.49
C GLU A 65 10.56 12.43 11.07
N VAL A 66 9.40 11.91 11.45
CA VAL A 66 9.00 10.54 11.08
C VAL A 66 8.81 10.44 9.57
N HIS A 67 8.16 11.42 8.94
CA HIS A 67 8.01 11.47 7.49
C HIS A 67 9.36 11.49 6.77
N ALA A 68 10.31 12.34 7.20
CA ALA A 68 11.64 12.38 6.62
C ALA A 68 12.35 11.02 6.73
N SER A 69 12.17 10.33 7.86
CA SER A 69 12.72 8.98 8.08
C SER A 69 12.10 7.94 7.14
N ILE A 70 10.78 8.03 6.88
CA ILE A 70 10.09 7.17 5.89
C ILE A 70 10.69 7.37 4.49
N ILE A 71 10.86 8.62 4.07
CA ILE A 71 11.44 8.94 2.76
C ILE A 71 12.89 8.45 2.66
N ASN A 72 13.69 8.65 3.72
CA ASN A 72 15.06 8.14 3.76
C ASN A 72 15.10 6.61 3.67
N LEU A 73 14.20 5.91 4.38
CA LEU A 73 14.11 4.46 4.31
C LEU A 73 13.77 3.99 2.88
N ILE A 74 12.83 4.65 2.20
CA ILE A 74 12.50 4.32 0.80
C ILE A 74 13.70 4.56 -0.13
N ASN A 75 14.39 5.70 0.03
CA ASN A 75 15.49 6.08 -0.85
C ASN A 75 16.75 5.22 -0.64
N ASN A 76 17.02 4.82 0.61
CA ASN A 76 18.17 3.98 0.96
C ASN A 76 17.97 2.51 0.58
N HIS A 77 16.74 2.08 0.32
CA HIS A 77 16.40 0.69 0.01
C HIS A 77 15.65 0.57 -1.32
N ALA A 78 16.41 0.49 -2.42
CA ALA A 78 15.87 0.29 -3.78
C ALA A 78 14.98 -0.96 -3.91
N GLN A 79 15.09 -1.92 -2.98
CA GLN A 79 14.25 -3.10 -2.90
C GLN A 79 12.78 -2.77 -2.59
N PHE A 80 12.47 -1.58 -2.06
CA PHE A 80 11.10 -1.11 -1.82
C PHE A 80 10.22 -1.17 -3.08
N ALA A 81 10.81 -1.02 -4.27
CA ALA A 81 10.05 -1.03 -5.52
C ALA A 81 9.30 -2.34 -5.80
N TYR A 82 9.73 -3.43 -5.18
CA TYR A 82 9.21 -4.77 -5.39
C TYR A 82 8.83 -5.35 -4.03
N ALA A 83 7.53 -5.43 -3.78
CA ALA A 83 7.03 -6.05 -2.55
C ALA A 83 7.26 -7.58 -2.56
N PRO A 84 7.53 -8.18 -1.39
CA PRO A 84 7.58 -9.65 -1.27
C PRO A 84 6.18 -10.27 -1.36
N TYR A 85 5.17 -9.60 -0.79
CA TYR A 85 3.77 -10.05 -0.77
C TYR A 85 2.88 -9.10 -1.57
N ASP A 86 1.94 -9.65 -2.32
CA ASP A 86 1.01 -8.87 -3.15
C ASP A 86 0.12 -7.95 -2.28
N ARG A 87 -0.27 -8.43 -1.10
CA ARG A 87 -1.02 -7.66 -0.09
C ARG A 87 -0.29 -6.44 0.46
N HIS A 88 1.03 -6.32 0.30
CA HIS A 88 1.76 -5.13 0.74
C HIS A 88 1.37 -3.86 -0.03
N ILE A 89 0.56 -3.97 -1.09
CA ILE A 89 -0.18 -2.83 -1.63
C ILE A 89 -1.01 -2.09 -0.58
N GLY A 90 -1.42 -2.74 0.52
CA GLY A 90 -2.03 -2.08 1.67
C GLY A 90 -1.08 -1.06 2.33
N ILE A 91 0.19 -1.43 2.55
CA ILE A 91 1.21 -0.53 3.11
C ILE A 91 1.56 0.60 2.12
N ILE A 92 1.63 0.27 0.82
CA ILE A 92 1.84 1.28 -0.24
C ILE A 92 0.66 2.26 -0.28
N SER A 93 -0.57 1.79 -0.14
CA SER A 93 -1.77 2.65 -0.11
C SER A 93 -1.80 3.53 1.14
N MET A 94 -1.36 3.01 2.29
CA MET A 94 -1.15 3.82 3.50
C MET A 94 -0.13 4.93 3.26
N LEU A 95 0.98 4.63 2.55
CA LEU A 95 1.99 5.63 2.19
C LEU A 95 1.39 6.71 1.28
N TYR A 96 0.64 6.32 0.25
CA TYR A 96 0.01 7.29 -0.66
C TYR A 96 -0.97 8.20 0.06
N ARG A 97 -1.79 7.66 0.95
CA ARG A 97 -2.67 8.48 1.81
C ARG A 97 -1.88 9.42 2.71
N LEU A 98 -0.82 8.96 3.36
CA LEU A 98 0.04 9.84 4.16
C LEU A 98 0.62 10.98 3.30
N LEU A 99 1.16 10.67 2.12
CA LEU A 99 1.75 11.67 1.23
C LEU A 99 0.70 12.66 0.71
N ASP A 100 -0.51 12.19 0.39
CA ASP A 100 -1.59 13.04 -0.11
C ASP A 100 -2.02 14.05 0.97
N ARG A 101 -2.17 13.58 2.22
CA ARG A 101 -2.43 14.43 3.39
C ARG A 101 -1.31 15.44 3.70
N LEU A 102 -0.09 15.14 3.28
CA LEU A 102 1.05 16.04 3.38
C LEU A 102 1.23 16.91 2.12
N GLU A 103 0.29 16.86 1.18
CA GLU A 103 0.27 17.60 -0.10
C GLU A 103 1.46 17.22 -1.02
N ARG A 104 1.95 15.99 -0.91
CA ARG A 104 3.10 15.43 -1.65
C ARG A 104 2.66 14.61 -2.88
N THR A 105 1.70 15.13 -3.64
CA THR A 105 1.10 14.44 -4.80
C THR A 105 2.14 14.01 -5.84
N GLU A 106 3.17 14.81 -6.09
CA GLU A 106 4.22 14.48 -7.06
C GLU A 106 5.03 13.23 -6.66
N ASP A 107 5.30 13.07 -5.36
CA ASP A 107 6.01 11.90 -4.83
C ASP A 107 5.19 10.63 -5.04
N ILE A 108 3.88 10.69 -4.83
CA ILE A 108 2.98 9.57 -5.09
C ILE A 108 3.10 9.15 -6.56
N CYS A 109 2.96 10.09 -7.48
CA CYS A 109 3.05 9.82 -8.92
C CYS A 109 4.43 9.25 -9.32
N GLY A 110 5.51 9.70 -8.67
CA GLY A 110 6.86 9.16 -8.85
C GLY A 110 6.97 7.71 -8.37
N LEU A 111 6.51 7.44 -7.15
CA LEU A 111 6.53 6.10 -6.55
C LEU A 111 5.66 5.11 -7.32
N MET A 112 4.48 5.52 -7.77
CA MET A 112 3.59 4.70 -8.60
C MET A 112 4.27 4.26 -9.88
N ARG A 113 4.89 5.19 -10.61
CA ARG A 113 5.65 4.89 -11.83
C ARG A 113 6.80 3.95 -11.53
N TYR A 114 7.56 4.22 -10.47
CA TYR A 114 8.70 3.40 -10.07
C TYR A 114 8.30 1.96 -9.75
N GLN A 115 7.29 1.76 -8.89
CA GLN A 115 6.81 0.44 -8.49
C GLN A 115 6.19 -0.33 -9.65
N CYS A 116 5.27 0.28 -10.41
CA CYS A 116 4.61 -0.39 -11.53
C CYS A 116 5.62 -0.84 -12.59
N THR A 117 6.55 0.05 -12.93
CA THR A 117 7.58 -0.22 -13.95
C THR A 117 8.50 -1.34 -13.49
N ARG A 118 8.96 -1.30 -12.23
CA ARG A 118 9.83 -2.34 -11.67
C ARG A 118 9.10 -3.68 -11.62
N LEU A 119 7.85 -3.72 -11.14
CA LEU A 119 7.09 -4.95 -11.06
C LEU A 119 6.85 -5.58 -12.44
N ALA A 120 6.43 -4.78 -13.42
CA ALA A 120 6.24 -5.24 -14.78
C ALA A 120 7.55 -5.79 -15.38
N TYR A 121 8.67 -5.09 -15.21
CA TYR A 121 9.96 -5.56 -15.69
C TYR A 121 10.45 -6.85 -15.03
N TYR A 122 10.25 -7.00 -13.71
CA TYR A 122 10.62 -8.23 -13.01
C TYR A 122 9.81 -9.43 -13.50
N TYR A 123 8.52 -9.23 -13.77
CA TYR A 123 7.69 -10.27 -14.36
C TYR A 123 8.13 -10.62 -15.79
N LEU A 124 8.35 -9.61 -16.65
CA LEU A 124 8.72 -9.83 -18.05
C LEU A 124 10.09 -10.49 -18.23
N MET A 125 11.07 -10.14 -17.38
CA MET A 125 12.44 -10.66 -17.51
C MET A 125 12.67 -11.96 -16.72
N TYR A 126 12.03 -12.12 -15.57
CA TYR A 126 12.34 -13.19 -14.62
C TYR A 126 11.12 -14.02 -14.21
N HIS A 127 9.92 -13.68 -14.71
CA HIS A 127 8.66 -14.26 -14.25
C HIS A 127 8.45 -14.18 -12.72
N LYS A 128 9.01 -13.12 -12.12
CA LYS A 128 8.92 -12.84 -10.69
C LYS A 128 7.75 -11.92 -10.38
N TYR A 129 6.94 -12.29 -9.40
CA TYR A 129 5.83 -11.50 -8.86
C TYR A 129 5.78 -11.60 -7.32
N PRO A 130 5.12 -10.66 -6.63
CA PRO A 130 4.90 -10.77 -5.19
C PRO A 130 4.00 -11.98 -4.93
N THR A 131 4.31 -12.80 -3.92
CA THR A 131 3.45 -13.95 -3.63
C THR A 131 2.07 -13.48 -3.15
N THR A 132 1.05 -14.21 -3.57
CA THR A 132 -0.35 -14.03 -3.16
C THR A 132 -0.62 -14.66 -1.80
N ALA A 133 0.22 -15.59 -1.36
CA ALA A 133 0.15 -16.23 -0.06
C ALA A 133 0.92 -15.45 1.00
N ASP A 134 0.54 -15.62 2.26
CA ASP A 134 1.34 -15.14 3.41
C ASP A 134 2.41 -16.17 3.77
N SER A 135 3.30 -16.46 2.82
CA SER A 135 4.33 -17.49 2.92
C SER A 135 5.70 -16.90 2.55
N ILE A 136 6.61 -16.87 3.52
CA ILE A 136 8.00 -16.47 3.27
C ILE A 136 8.71 -17.49 2.38
N GLU A 137 8.34 -18.77 2.47
CA GLU A 137 8.88 -19.84 1.63
C GLU A 137 8.53 -19.58 0.17
N ASP A 138 7.28 -19.28 -0.13
CA ASP A 138 6.83 -18.96 -1.50
C ASP A 138 7.52 -17.71 -2.04
N ALA A 139 7.68 -16.68 -1.19
CA ALA A 139 8.39 -15.45 -1.58
C ALA A 139 9.86 -15.73 -1.91
N ILE A 140 10.51 -16.63 -1.17
CA ILE A 140 11.88 -17.09 -1.42
C ILE A 140 11.93 -17.94 -2.70
N ASP A 141 11.00 -18.86 -2.90
CA ASP A 141 10.94 -19.72 -4.07
C ASP A 141 10.75 -18.91 -5.36
N ILE A 142 9.84 -17.94 -5.38
CA ILE A 142 9.68 -17.01 -6.50
C ILE A 142 10.97 -16.21 -6.72
N ASP A 143 11.61 -15.72 -5.66
CA ASP A 143 12.85 -14.96 -5.80
C ASP A 143 14.02 -15.81 -6.31
N MET A 144 14.05 -17.10 -6.02
CA MET A 144 15.03 -18.05 -6.55
C MET A 144 14.67 -18.56 -7.96
N GLY A 145 13.47 -18.25 -8.47
CA GLY A 145 12.98 -18.77 -9.75
C GLY A 145 12.59 -20.24 -9.69
N ALA A 146 12.30 -20.76 -8.49
CA ALA A 146 11.72 -22.08 -8.30
C ALA A 146 10.24 -22.08 -8.74
N LEU A 147 9.70 -23.28 -8.98
CA LEU A 147 8.28 -23.46 -9.27
C LEU A 147 7.45 -23.10 -8.02
N ALA A 148 6.86 -21.91 -8.03
CA ALA A 148 5.86 -21.47 -7.05
C ALA A 148 4.43 -21.64 -7.61
N GLU A 149 3.41 -21.40 -6.78
CA GLU A 149 2.01 -21.38 -7.21
C GLU A 149 1.77 -20.35 -8.32
N ASP A 150 0.85 -20.65 -9.25
CA ASP A 150 0.52 -19.74 -10.35
C ASP A 150 0.01 -18.38 -9.83
N TYR A 151 0.49 -17.30 -10.44
CA TYR A 151 0.01 -15.95 -10.17
C TYR A 151 -1.41 -15.74 -10.71
N GLN A 152 -2.43 -16.13 -9.94
CA GLN A 152 -3.83 -16.12 -10.40
C GLN A 152 -4.61 -14.87 -10.02
N THR A 153 -4.22 -14.21 -8.93
CA THR A 153 -4.92 -13.05 -8.38
C THR A 153 -3.90 -11.99 -7.96
N SER A 154 -4.31 -10.72 -7.97
CA SER A 154 -3.47 -9.63 -7.51
C SER A 154 -4.32 -8.50 -6.93
N ALA A 155 -4.20 -8.30 -5.62
CA ALA A 155 -4.56 -7.08 -4.94
C ALA A 155 -3.65 -5.92 -5.37
N PHE A 156 -2.35 -6.15 -5.61
CA PHE A 156 -1.45 -5.08 -6.05
C PHE A 156 -1.98 -4.38 -7.29
N TRP A 157 -2.22 -5.12 -8.37
CA TRP A 157 -2.67 -4.53 -9.62
C TRP A 157 -4.11 -4.02 -9.54
N GLY A 158 -4.98 -4.64 -8.75
CA GLY A 158 -6.32 -4.13 -8.50
C GLY A 158 -6.28 -2.75 -7.84
N THR A 159 -5.71 -2.66 -6.66
CA THR A 159 -5.64 -1.42 -5.89
C THR A 159 -4.76 -0.35 -6.55
N MET A 160 -3.67 -0.73 -7.22
CA MET A 160 -2.83 0.23 -7.94
C MET A 160 -3.59 0.88 -9.11
N LEU A 161 -4.47 0.14 -9.79
CA LEU A 161 -5.30 0.71 -10.86
C LEU A 161 -6.29 1.74 -10.34
N GLU A 162 -6.80 1.57 -9.13
CA GLU A 162 -7.64 2.58 -8.46
C GLU A 162 -6.85 3.86 -8.19
N TRP A 163 -5.65 3.72 -7.62
CA TRP A 163 -4.74 4.85 -7.41
C TRP A 163 -4.38 5.55 -8.71
N ILE A 164 -4.13 4.81 -9.80
CA ILE A 164 -3.84 5.37 -11.12
C ILE A 164 -4.97 6.29 -11.58
N VAL A 165 -6.23 5.91 -11.34
CA VAL A 165 -7.38 6.76 -11.66
C VAL A 165 -7.47 7.96 -10.72
N LEU A 166 -7.36 7.76 -9.40
CA LEU A 166 -7.48 8.84 -8.41
C LEU A 166 -6.36 9.89 -8.51
N MET A 167 -5.20 9.50 -9.05
CA MET A 167 -4.04 10.38 -9.29
C MET A 167 -3.95 10.86 -10.74
N ASP A 168 -4.97 10.57 -11.56
CA ASP A 168 -5.07 10.95 -12.97
C ASP A 168 -3.85 10.54 -13.83
N GLN A 169 -3.25 9.38 -13.53
CA GLN A 169 -2.03 8.89 -14.18
C GLN A 169 -2.30 8.21 -15.53
N CYS A 170 -2.88 8.94 -16.47
CA CYS A 170 -3.27 8.44 -17.80
C CYS A 170 -2.09 7.83 -18.58
N GLU A 171 -0.92 8.49 -18.58
CA GLU A 171 0.28 8.00 -19.27
C GLU A 171 0.77 6.66 -18.71
N LEU A 172 0.76 6.50 -17.37
CA LEU A 172 1.13 5.25 -16.72
C LEU A 172 0.13 4.13 -17.06
N TYR A 173 -1.17 4.43 -17.08
CA TYR A 173 -2.19 3.46 -17.51
C TYR A 173 -1.94 2.98 -18.93
N GLN A 174 -1.67 3.89 -19.86
CA GLN A 174 -1.38 3.56 -21.26
C GLN A 174 -0.11 2.72 -21.40
N PHE A 175 0.95 3.07 -20.66
CA PHE A 175 2.20 2.32 -20.62
C PHE A 175 1.99 0.86 -20.14
N LEU A 176 1.16 0.66 -19.13
CA LEU A 176 0.91 -0.67 -18.55
C LEU A 176 -0.11 -1.49 -19.35
N GLN A 177 -0.81 -0.92 -20.31
CA GLN A 177 -1.98 -1.55 -20.92
C GLN A 177 -1.67 -2.89 -21.60
N SER A 178 -0.60 -2.96 -22.41
CA SER A 178 -0.19 -4.20 -23.07
C SER A 178 0.19 -5.26 -22.04
N PHE A 179 1.05 -4.91 -21.10
CA PHE A 179 1.47 -5.79 -20.02
C PHE A 179 0.28 -6.38 -19.23
N LEU A 180 -0.63 -5.52 -18.78
CA LEU A 180 -1.78 -5.95 -17.97
C LEU A 180 -2.76 -6.82 -18.75
N LYS A 181 -2.90 -6.58 -20.06
CA LYS A 181 -3.85 -7.25 -20.95
C LYS A 181 -3.32 -8.56 -21.54
N ASP A 182 -2.03 -8.60 -21.88
CA ASP A 182 -1.45 -9.68 -22.65
C ASP A 182 -0.64 -10.62 -21.73
N ASP A 183 0.29 -10.07 -20.93
CA ASP A 183 1.17 -10.84 -20.04
C ASP A 183 0.47 -11.27 -18.75
N LEU A 184 -0.40 -10.40 -18.20
CA LEU A 184 -1.20 -10.70 -17.01
C LEU A 184 -2.66 -11.07 -17.33
N LYS A 185 -2.96 -11.53 -18.55
CA LYS A 185 -4.34 -11.79 -19.01
C LYS A 185 -5.16 -12.72 -18.11
N ASN A 186 -4.49 -13.69 -17.47
CA ASN A 186 -5.12 -14.69 -16.59
C ASN A 186 -5.08 -14.30 -15.11
N VAL A 187 -4.42 -13.19 -14.76
CA VAL A 187 -4.37 -12.69 -13.39
C VAL A 187 -5.61 -11.84 -13.13
N THR A 188 -6.38 -12.18 -12.09
CA THR A 188 -7.53 -11.42 -11.65
C THR A 188 -7.09 -10.23 -10.81
N LYS A 189 -7.46 -9.00 -11.21
CA LYS A 189 -7.10 -7.76 -10.50
C LYS A 189 -8.16 -7.49 -9.45
N CYS A 190 -7.90 -7.83 -8.19
CA CYS A 190 -8.89 -7.82 -7.13
C CYS A 190 -8.82 -6.52 -6.31
N VAL A 191 -9.98 -5.99 -5.96
CA VAL A 191 -10.14 -4.91 -4.98
C VAL A 191 -11.15 -5.35 -3.92
N TRP A 192 -11.07 -4.76 -2.74
CA TRP A 192 -11.95 -5.09 -1.63
C TRP A 192 -12.42 -3.81 -0.94
N PHE A 193 -13.72 -3.74 -0.67
CA PHE A 193 -14.34 -2.62 0.02
C PHE A 193 -15.15 -3.12 1.19
N LEU A 194 -14.93 -2.54 2.35
CA LEU A 194 -15.80 -2.77 3.51
C LEU A 194 -16.92 -1.74 3.55
N ARG A 195 -18.13 -2.18 3.93
CA ARG A 195 -19.26 -1.29 4.23
C ARG A 195 -19.23 -0.85 5.69
N SER A 196 -19.60 0.39 5.97
CA SER A 196 -19.64 0.93 7.35
C SER A 196 -20.57 0.15 8.26
N GLU A 197 -21.69 -0.37 7.75
CA GLU A 197 -22.60 -1.24 8.51
C GLU A 197 -21.96 -2.59 8.95
N GLU A 198 -20.87 -2.99 8.30
CA GLU A 198 -20.12 -4.19 8.63
C GLU A 198 -18.85 -3.90 9.46
N GLU A 199 -18.65 -2.66 9.91
CA GLU A 199 -17.42 -2.23 10.61
C GLU A 199 -17.09 -3.12 11.82
N SER A 200 -18.09 -3.66 12.53
CA SER A 200 -17.84 -4.57 13.65
C SER A 200 -16.92 -5.74 13.28
N LYS A 201 -17.07 -6.30 12.07
CA LYS A 201 -16.24 -7.40 11.55
C LYS A 201 -14.84 -6.95 11.13
N PHE A 202 -14.62 -5.65 10.89
CA PHE A 202 -13.31 -5.10 10.52
C PHE A 202 -12.23 -5.41 11.55
N TYR A 203 -12.63 -5.54 12.82
CA TYR A 203 -11.75 -5.78 13.94
C TYR A 203 -11.51 -7.28 14.22
N ASP A 204 -12.18 -8.17 13.47
CA ASP A 204 -12.02 -9.62 13.59
C ASP A 204 -10.92 -10.14 12.66
N VAL A 205 -10.42 -11.35 12.93
CA VAL A 205 -9.50 -12.06 12.03
C VAL A 205 -10.25 -12.54 10.79
N TYR A 206 -9.64 -12.42 9.61
CA TYR A 206 -10.22 -12.81 8.32
C TYR A 206 -11.46 -12.01 7.91
N ALA A 207 -11.55 -10.73 8.27
CA ALA A 207 -12.65 -9.84 7.90
C ALA A 207 -12.91 -9.83 6.39
N MET A 208 -11.85 -9.86 5.56
CA MET A 208 -11.99 -9.92 4.09
C MET A 208 -12.73 -11.18 3.57
N ASN A 209 -12.84 -12.24 4.39
CA ASN A 209 -13.59 -13.46 4.06
C ASN A 209 -15.02 -13.44 4.62
N GLN A 210 -15.32 -12.52 5.54
CA GLN A 210 -16.58 -12.50 6.31
C GLN A 210 -17.41 -11.24 6.05
N ALA A 211 -16.80 -10.21 5.49
CA ALA A 211 -17.33 -8.87 5.33
C ALA A 211 -16.78 -8.20 4.08
N GLY A 212 -17.51 -7.19 3.60
CA GLY A 212 -17.15 -6.40 2.46
C GLY A 212 -17.38 -7.12 1.13
N GLU A 213 -17.10 -6.37 0.06
CA GLU A 213 -17.31 -6.78 -1.31
C GLU A 213 -15.96 -6.89 -2.02
N GLY A 214 -15.63 -8.10 -2.47
CA GLY A 214 -14.51 -8.34 -3.38
C GLY A 214 -14.96 -8.18 -4.83
N MET A 215 -14.21 -7.42 -5.63
CA MET A 215 -14.52 -7.19 -7.03
C MET A 215 -13.28 -7.32 -7.91
N ALA A 216 -13.48 -7.89 -9.10
CA ALA A 216 -12.45 -7.95 -10.13
C ALA A 216 -12.53 -6.72 -11.05
N LEU A 217 -11.46 -5.92 -11.10
CA LEU A 217 -11.34 -4.82 -12.05
C LEU A 217 -11.05 -5.35 -13.45
N ARG A 218 -11.91 -4.97 -14.39
CA ARG A 218 -11.73 -5.26 -15.82
C ARG A 218 -11.14 -4.04 -16.51
N LEU A 219 -10.00 -4.25 -17.17
CA LEU A 219 -9.32 -3.22 -17.95
C LEU A 219 -10.21 -2.71 -19.09
N GLU A 220 -10.05 -1.43 -19.40
CA GLU A 220 -10.72 -0.79 -20.53
C GLU A 220 -9.72 -0.33 -21.59
N LYS A 221 -10.21 -0.15 -22.82
CA LYS A 221 -9.37 0.25 -23.96
C LYS A 221 -8.80 1.66 -23.80
N THR A 222 -9.51 2.55 -23.11
CA THR A 222 -9.08 3.93 -22.91
C THR A 222 -9.09 4.26 -21.42
N PHE A 223 -8.22 5.17 -21.01
CA PHE A 223 -8.16 5.64 -19.64
C PHE A 223 -9.48 6.28 -19.20
N ASP A 224 -10.13 7.08 -20.04
CA ASP A 224 -11.40 7.73 -19.69
C ASP A 224 -12.51 6.72 -19.35
N LYS A 225 -12.65 5.65 -20.14
CA LYS A 225 -13.63 4.59 -19.86
C LYS A 225 -13.28 3.82 -18.59
N PHE A 226 -11.99 3.60 -18.35
CA PHE A 226 -11.53 2.97 -17.12
C PHE A 226 -11.84 3.86 -15.90
N LYS A 227 -11.56 5.16 -16.02
CA LYS A 227 -11.82 6.19 -15.02
C LYS A 227 -13.30 6.27 -14.69
N GLU A 228 -14.20 6.28 -15.69
CA GLU A 228 -15.65 6.24 -15.45
C GLU A 228 -16.07 5.05 -14.58
N LYS A 229 -15.52 3.86 -14.82
CA LYS A 229 -15.81 2.66 -14.01
C LYS A 229 -15.29 2.78 -12.59
N VAL A 230 -14.03 3.15 -12.41
CA VAL A 230 -13.44 3.30 -11.07
C VAL A 230 -14.16 4.40 -10.29
N MET A 231 -14.47 5.54 -10.92
CA MET A 231 -15.23 6.61 -10.26
C MET A 231 -16.66 6.18 -9.92
N PHE A 232 -17.30 5.34 -10.74
CA PHE A 232 -18.60 4.76 -10.40
C PHE A 232 -18.50 3.91 -9.12
N ILE A 233 -17.45 3.09 -9.00
CA ILE A 233 -17.18 2.27 -7.82
C ILE A 233 -16.95 3.18 -6.60
N MET A 234 -16.03 4.15 -6.69
CA MET A 234 -15.72 5.07 -5.58
C MET A 234 -16.97 5.81 -5.09
N LYS A 235 -17.84 6.22 -6.00
CA LYS A 235 -19.11 6.89 -5.67
C LYS A 235 -20.06 6.02 -4.84
N GLN A 236 -20.00 4.70 -4.96
CA GLN A 236 -20.82 3.80 -4.14
C GLN A 236 -20.39 3.78 -2.67
N TYR A 237 -19.16 4.22 -2.37
CA TYR A 237 -18.58 4.18 -1.03
C TYR A 237 -18.33 5.58 -0.45
N GLU A 238 -18.62 6.65 -1.21
CA GLU A 238 -18.37 8.05 -0.83
C GLU A 238 -19.05 8.45 0.50
N LYS A 239 -20.19 7.84 0.82
CA LYS A 239 -20.97 8.13 2.03
C LYS A 239 -20.67 7.18 3.20
N GLU A 240 -19.78 6.21 3.01
CA GLU A 240 -19.42 5.26 4.05
C GLU A 240 -18.62 5.98 5.14
N GLN A 241 -19.18 6.03 6.34
CA GLN A 241 -18.55 6.67 7.50
C GLN A 241 -18.32 5.63 8.59
N PHE A 242 -17.06 5.43 8.95
CA PHE A 242 -16.67 4.50 10.00
C PHE A 242 -16.50 5.21 11.33
N SER A 243 -16.54 4.47 12.43
CA SER A 243 -16.38 5.02 13.78
C SER A 243 -15.05 5.77 13.96
N PHE A 244 -13.98 5.32 13.29
CA PHE A 244 -12.69 6.01 13.32
C PHE A 244 -12.66 7.29 12.49
N ASP A 245 -13.59 7.46 11.53
CA ASP A 245 -13.82 8.73 10.84
C ASP A 245 -14.64 9.66 11.78
N GLU A 246 -15.72 9.16 12.38
CA GLU A 246 -16.60 9.92 13.28
C GLU A 246 -15.88 10.44 14.54
N TYR A 247 -15.08 9.60 15.18
CA TYR A 247 -14.36 9.93 16.42
C TYR A 247 -12.94 10.48 16.19
N SER A 248 -12.63 10.92 14.96
CA SER A 248 -11.37 11.62 14.62
C SER A 248 -10.10 10.83 14.94
N PHE A 249 -10.11 9.52 14.68
CA PHE A 249 -8.93 8.67 14.84
C PHE A 249 -8.68 7.82 13.59
N ALA A 250 -8.61 8.49 12.43
CA ALA A 250 -8.41 7.85 11.12
C ALA A 250 -7.21 6.90 11.05
N ALA A 251 -6.17 7.11 11.88
CA ALA A 251 -5.03 6.18 11.98
C ALA A 251 -5.41 4.78 12.47
N LEU A 252 -6.57 4.59 13.10
CA LEU A 252 -7.08 3.28 13.49
C LEU A 252 -7.24 2.35 12.29
N GLU A 253 -7.71 2.87 11.15
CA GLU A 253 -7.83 2.12 9.89
C GLU A 253 -6.48 1.50 9.52
N PHE A 254 -5.40 2.30 9.55
CA PHE A 254 -4.06 1.86 9.20
C PHE A 254 -3.52 0.83 10.19
N ILE A 255 -3.82 0.99 11.48
CA ILE A 255 -3.40 0.05 12.52
C ILE A 255 -4.06 -1.31 12.30
N VAL A 256 -5.39 -1.34 12.07
CA VAL A 256 -6.17 -2.56 11.89
C VAL A 256 -5.79 -3.26 10.59
N CYS A 257 -5.74 -2.52 9.47
CA CYS A 257 -5.35 -3.08 8.18
C CYS A 257 -3.94 -3.67 8.21
N ARG A 258 -2.96 -2.98 8.83
CA ARG A 258 -1.61 -3.53 8.99
C ARG A 258 -1.59 -4.77 9.87
N TYR A 259 -2.32 -4.76 10.99
CA TYR A 259 -2.33 -5.87 11.95
C TYR A 259 -2.91 -7.15 11.36
N TYR A 260 -4.00 -7.05 10.62
CA TYR A 260 -4.66 -8.21 10.01
C TYR A 260 -4.30 -8.46 8.54
N GLY A 261 -3.49 -7.61 7.93
CA GLY A 261 -3.13 -7.70 6.52
C GLY A 261 -4.27 -7.34 5.55
N TYR A 262 -5.20 -6.47 5.96
CA TYR A 262 -6.27 -5.96 5.10
C TYR A 262 -5.80 -4.79 4.25
N LEU A 263 -6.62 -4.45 3.25
CA LEU A 263 -6.42 -3.26 2.42
C LEU A 263 -7.05 -2.05 3.12
N VAL A 264 -6.32 -0.93 3.16
CA VAL A 264 -6.90 0.36 3.54
C VAL A 264 -7.78 0.88 2.41
N ARG A 265 -8.79 1.69 2.73
CA ARG A 265 -9.64 2.33 1.71
C ARG A 265 -8.77 3.20 0.80
N VAL A 266 -8.95 3.06 -0.51
CA VAL A 266 -8.31 3.87 -1.53
C VAL A 266 -9.11 5.14 -1.71
N LYS A 267 -8.61 6.25 -1.17
CA LYS A 267 -9.24 7.57 -1.27
C LYS A 267 -8.19 8.67 -1.21
N ARG A 268 -8.53 9.83 -1.78
CA ARG A 268 -7.78 11.07 -1.58
C ARG A 268 -8.02 11.59 -0.16
N GLU A 269 -7.05 12.32 0.36
CA GLU A 269 -7.15 13.01 1.65
C GLU A 269 -7.60 14.45 1.41
N GLU A 270 -8.51 14.93 2.25
CA GLU A 270 -9.09 16.28 2.23
C GLU A 270 -8.49 17.16 3.34
#